data_AF-A0A2V5REB2-F1
#
_entry.id   AF-A0A2V5REB2-F1
#
_cell.length_a   1.000
_cell.length_b   1.000
_cell.length_c   1.000
_cell.angle_alpha   90.00
_cell.angle_beta   90.00
_cell.angle_gamma   90.00
#
_symmetry.space_group_name_H-M   'P 1'
#
loop_
_entity.id
_entity.type
_entity.pdbx_description
1 polymer ?
#
loop_
_entity_poly.entity_id
_entity_poly.type
_entity_poly.pdbx_seq_one_letter_code
_entity_poly.pdbx_strand_id
1 'polypeptide(L)' 'TPRPEFGFPGLKPGDKWCVCVTRWKDGLDHNRGAPVDLEATHASALEFVTLEELKRHALK' A
#
# COMPACT_ATOMS: atom_id res chain seq x y z
N THR A 1 -4.32 -6.39 -14.25
CA THR A 1 -3.76 -6.66 -15.59
C THR A 1 -3.43 -5.34 -16.26
N PRO A 2 -2.45 -5.29 -17.18
CA PRO A 2 -2.17 -4.09 -17.96
C PRO A 2 -3.44 -3.58 -18.68
N ARG A 3 -3.62 -2.27 -18.72
CA ARG A 3 -4.67 -1.54 -19.43
C ARG A 3 -4.04 -0.35 -20.19
N PRO A 4 -3.38 -0.61 -21.34
CA PRO A 4 -2.70 0.44 -22.12
C PRO A 4 -3.61 1.59 -22.54
N GLU A 5 -4.91 1.32 -22.74
CA GLU A 5 -5.93 2.31 -23.08
C GLU A 5 -6.10 3.40 -22.01
N PHE A 6 -5.71 3.12 -20.75
CA PHE A 6 -5.71 4.06 -19.64
C PHE A 6 -4.29 4.43 -19.18
N GLY A 7 -3.26 4.08 -19.97
CA GLY A 7 -1.86 4.31 -19.61
C GLY A 7 -1.37 3.46 -18.44
N PHE A 8 -2.05 2.35 -18.09
CA PHE A 8 -1.64 1.48 -16.99
C PHE A 8 -0.87 0.26 -17.52
N PRO A 9 0.47 0.20 -17.38
CA PRO A 9 1.28 -0.92 -17.88
C PRO A 9 1.14 -2.20 -17.03
N GLY A 10 0.45 -2.13 -15.89
CA GLY A 10 0.47 -3.17 -14.87
C GLY A 10 1.63 -2.98 -13.87
N LEU A 11 1.46 -3.53 -12.67
CA LEU A 11 2.45 -3.43 -11.59
C LEU A 11 3.39 -4.63 -11.57
N LYS A 12 4.62 -4.38 -11.19
CA LYS A 12 5.67 -5.37 -10.91
C LYS A 12 6.08 -5.29 -9.43
N PRO A 13 6.63 -6.36 -8.85
CA PRO A 13 7.19 -6.31 -7.51
C PRO A 13 8.23 -5.18 -7.39
N GLY A 14 8.09 -4.34 -6.37
CA GLY A 14 8.96 -3.19 -6.13
C GLY A 14 8.41 -1.85 -6.63
N ASP A 15 7.39 -1.86 -7.50
CA ASP A 15 6.72 -0.62 -7.91
C ASP A 15 6.03 0.03 -6.69
N LYS A 16 6.21 1.35 -6.54
CA LYS A 16 5.45 2.15 -5.58
C LYS A 16 4.08 2.48 -6.17
N TRP A 17 3.02 2.12 -5.48
CA TRP A 17 1.66 2.34 -5.95
C TRP A 17 0.71 2.64 -4.80
N CYS A 18 -0.15 3.65 -4.99
CA CYS A 18 -1.20 3.95 -4.03
C CYS A 18 -2.25 2.84 -4.03
N VAL A 19 -2.52 2.27 -2.86
CA VAL A 19 -3.52 1.21 -2.68
C VAL A 19 -4.60 1.67 -1.70
N CYS A 20 -5.80 1.09 -1.82
CA CYS A 20 -6.84 1.30 -0.82
C CYS A 20 -6.36 0.75 0.53
N VAL A 21 -6.42 1.57 1.58
CA VAL A 21 -5.97 1.18 2.93
C VAL A 21 -6.66 -0.08 3.45
N THR A 22 -7.95 -0.26 3.13
CA THR A 22 -8.71 -1.47 3.47
C THR A 22 -8.15 -2.73 2.80
N ARG A 23 -7.64 -2.62 1.57
CA ARG A 23 -6.98 -3.74 0.86
C ARG A 23 -5.60 -4.01 1.43
N TRP A 24 -4.87 -2.97 1.81
CA TRP A 24 -3.59 -3.15 2.50
C TRP A 24 -3.78 -3.84 3.86
N LYS A 25 -4.80 -3.43 4.63
CA LYS A 25 -5.15 -4.03 5.92
C LYS A 25 -5.56 -5.49 5.81
N ASP A 26 -6.39 -5.86 4.83
CA ASP A 26 -6.71 -7.26 4.53
C ASP A 26 -5.44 -8.09 4.25
N GLY A 27 -4.51 -7.53 3.47
CA GLY A 27 -3.19 -8.14 3.26
C GLY A 27 -2.40 -8.32 4.55
N LEU A 28 -2.36 -7.30 5.40
CA LEU A 28 -1.69 -7.34 6.70
C LEU A 28 -2.28 -8.42 7.61
N ASP A 29 -3.60 -8.53 7.70
CA ASP A 29 -4.29 -9.52 8.55
C ASP A 29 -4.00 -10.96 8.10
N HIS A 30 -3.64 -11.16 6.82
CA HIS A 30 -3.16 -12.42 6.27
C HIS A 30 -1.62 -12.57 6.27
N ASN A 31 -0.91 -11.77 7.08
CA ASN A 31 0.56 -11.75 7.17
C ASN A 31 1.27 -11.46 5.83
N ARG A 32 0.61 -10.71 4.95
CA ARG A 32 1.11 -10.28 3.62
C ARG A 32 1.08 -8.76 3.46
N GLY A 33 1.30 -8.04 4.56
CA GLY A 33 1.41 -6.58 4.56
C GLY A 33 2.56 -6.12 3.66
N ALA A 34 2.23 -5.35 2.61
CA ALA A 34 3.25 -4.79 1.73
C ALA A 34 4.03 -3.66 2.44
N PRO A 35 5.31 -3.45 2.10
CA PRO A 35 6.05 -2.29 2.60
C PRO A 35 5.36 -0.96 2.25
N VAL A 36 5.44 0.00 3.15
CA VAL A 36 4.75 1.30 3.07
C VAL A 36 5.76 2.43 3.01
N ASP A 37 5.57 3.34 2.05
CA ASP A 37 6.25 4.64 2.05
C ASP A 37 5.44 5.63 2.91
N LEU A 38 5.93 5.93 4.12
CA LEU A 38 5.19 6.75 5.08
C LEU A 38 5.01 8.19 4.59
N GLU A 39 6.03 8.75 3.92
CA GLU A 39 5.99 10.14 3.41
C GLU A 39 5.02 10.27 2.23
N ALA A 40 4.82 9.19 1.47
CA ALA A 40 3.85 9.13 0.38
C ALA A 40 2.46 8.61 0.78
N THR A 41 2.21 8.35 2.07
CA THR A 41 0.92 7.84 2.57
C THR A 41 0.07 8.95 3.17
N HIS A 42 -1.17 9.11 2.68
CA HIS A 42 -2.08 10.13 3.18
C HIS A 42 -2.53 9.84 4.63
N ALA A 43 -2.68 10.89 5.44
CA ALA A 43 -3.01 10.79 6.86
C ALA A 43 -4.36 10.10 7.15
N SER A 44 -5.32 10.17 6.23
CA SER A 44 -6.62 9.47 6.38
C SER A 44 -6.49 7.93 6.43
N ALA A 45 -5.34 7.37 6.07
CA ALA A 45 -5.08 5.94 6.30
C ALA A 45 -5.21 5.58 7.80
N LEU A 46 -4.93 6.52 8.70
CA LEU A 46 -5.03 6.33 10.15
C LEU A 46 -6.46 6.13 10.66
N GLU A 47 -7.48 6.38 9.83
CA GLU A 47 -8.87 6.06 10.16
C GLU A 47 -9.14 4.54 10.11
N PHE A 48 -8.29 3.78 9.41
CA PHE A 48 -8.48 2.35 9.17
C PHE A 48 -7.37 1.48 9.78
N VAL A 49 -6.17 2.04 9.98
CA VAL A 49 -5.00 1.33 10.53
C VAL A 49 -4.24 2.22 11.49
N THR A 50 -3.43 1.64 12.36
CA THR A 50 -2.62 2.39 13.32
C THR A 50 -1.29 2.85 12.72
N LEU A 51 -0.76 3.96 13.21
CA LEU A 51 0.57 4.44 12.80
C LEU A 51 1.67 3.40 13.09
N GLU A 52 1.53 2.62 14.15
CA GLU A 52 2.48 1.56 14.53
C GLU A 52 2.41 0.35 13.58
N GLU A 53 1.25 0.02 13.02
CA GLU A 53 1.16 -0.96 11.92
C GLU A 53 1.90 -0.46 10.68
N LEU A 54 1.71 0.81 10.31
CA LEU A 54 2.38 1.42 9.16
C LEU A 54 3.90 1.48 9.35
N LYS A 55 4.38 1.95 10.51
CA LYS A 55 5.81 2.04 10.83
C LYS A 55 6.52 0.69 10.82
N ARG A 56 5.87 -0.37 11.31
CA ARG A 56 6.44 -1.73 11.27
C ARG A 56 6.68 -2.24 9.86
N HIS A 57 5.97 -1.69 8.88
CA HIS A 57 6.11 -2.03 7.46
C HIS A 57 6.75 -0.89 6.66
N ALA A 58 7.31 0.13 7.31
CA ALA A 58 7.91 1.25 6.60
C ALA A 58 9.07 0.76 5.72
N LEU A 59 9.12 1.27 4.49
CA LEU A 59 10.29 1.14 3.63
C LEU A 59 11.50 1.77 4.35
N LYS A 60 12.64 1.09 4.26
CA LYS A 60 13.92 1.61 4.73
C LYS A 60 14.47 2.66 3.77
#